data_AF-A0A7X0GBK4-F1
#
_entry.id   AF-A0A7X0GBK4-F1
#
_cell.length_a   1.000
_cell.length_b   1.000
_cell.length_c   1.000
_cell.angle_alpha   90.00
_cell.angle_beta   90.00
_cell.angle_gamma   90.00
#
_symmetry.space_group_name_H-M   'P 1'
#
loop_
_entity.id
_entity.type
_entity.pdbx_description
1 polymer ?
#
loop_
_entity_poly.entity_id
_entity_poly.type
_entity_poly.pdbx_seq_one_letter_code
_entity_poly.pdbx_strand_id
1 'polypeptide(L)'
;MTTSLVRRTRRVSRTTTTTATATTTATPGTEESGTGKNRGIGSKVAQSFVRLIATTVMVAAIATFLFLAVGPRVLGYQTSTMLTGSMSPLINPGDVVVTVPVPVQDLRVGDIITYHIPVDDQRVETHRIIDLAVNSEGTATVRTKGDANNGADPWTATLTGGHVDRQVFTVPYLGNAIRAIRDPLVLKILMYGAPAALVIMLLVSIWRKKPEGHDVDASDAERPLPALDRRPLKRLAREMNSKEAAKKFAATYTRLLPQRVDRISHALSAGNSDLAMDAVLSLKTSSSMVGALRMEQHCVHLERALVMTDQTAAVEASEKVRQHQPQLEKVLGGQTPRRAA
;
A
#
# COMPACT_ATOMS: atom_id res chain seq x y z
N MET A 1 -81.17 34.88 -19.05
CA MET A 1 -80.68 34.40 -17.74
C MET A 1 -81.90 34.34 -16.84
N THR A 2 -82.49 33.15 -16.79
CA THR A 2 -83.89 32.95 -16.39
C THR A 2 -84.02 31.56 -15.76
N THR A 3 -84.69 31.53 -14.61
CA THR A 3 -85.63 30.48 -14.14
C THR A 3 -85.15 29.22 -13.37
N SER A 4 -85.98 28.91 -12.36
CA SER A 4 -86.29 27.59 -11.73
C SER A 4 -85.46 27.21 -10.49
N LEU A 5 -85.90 27.25 -9.22
CA LEU A 5 -87.14 26.81 -8.51
C LEU A 5 -87.20 25.27 -8.27
N VAL A 6 -87.58 24.90 -7.02
CA VAL A 6 -88.14 23.61 -6.54
C VAL A 6 -87.09 22.53 -6.15
N ARG A 7 -87.18 21.67 -5.11
CA ARG A 7 -87.96 21.47 -3.85
C ARG A 7 -87.52 20.11 -3.24
N ARG A 8 -87.62 19.96 -1.90
CA ARG A 8 -87.98 18.74 -1.11
C ARG A 8 -86.98 17.58 -0.85
N THR A 9 -86.70 17.38 0.46
CA THR A 9 -86.83 16.14 1.32
C THR A 9 -86.12 14.84 0.86
N ARG A 10 -85.50 13.97 1.67
CA ARG A 10 -85.97 13.33 2.93
C ARG A 10 -84.86 12.37 3.49
N ARG A 11 -84.57 12.45 4.81
CA ARG A 11 -84.33 11.39 5.85
C ARG A 11 -83.79 9.97 5.48
N VAL A 12 -82.83 9.46 6.29
CA VAL A 12 -82.79 8.18 7.09
C VAL A 12 -81.34 8.07 7.65
N SER A 13 -81.04 8.32 8.94
CA SER A 13 -81.08 7.46 10.16
C SER A 13 -80.04 6.34 10.25
N ARG A 14 -79.37 6.26 11.43
CA ARG A 14 -78.45 5.25 12.04
C ARG A 14 -76.97 5.72 12.11
N THR A 15 -76.24 5.70 13.22
CA THR A 15 -76.42 5.19 14.59
C THR A 15 -75.46 5.95 15.52
N THR A 16 -75.92 6.37 16.70
CA THR A 16 -75.11 6.83 17.83
C THR A 16 -74.43 5.64 18.51
N THR A 17 -73.11 5.66 18.72
CA THR A 17 -72.45 4.91 19.79
C THR A 17 -71.15 5.61 20.20
N THR A 18 -71.23 6.29 21.34
CA THR A 18 -70.15 6.54 22.30
C THR A 18 -69.44 5.24 22.67
N THR A 19 -68.10 5.20 22.78
CA THR A 19 -67.32 4.58 23.90
C THR A 19 -65.80 4.59 23.63
N ALA A 20 -65.08 5.25 24.55
CA ALA A 20 -63.75 5.03 25.14
C ALA A 20 -62.46 4.82 24.31
N THR A 21 -61.53 5.75 24.57
CA THR A 21 -60.12 5.59 24.99
C THR A 21 -59.58 4.15 25.15
N ALA A 22 -58.49 3.85 24.43
CA ALA A 22 -57.50 2.85 24.86
C ALA A 22 -56.10 3.23 24.31
N THR A 23 -55.16 3.47 25.23
CA THR A 23 -53.77 3.80 24.97
C THR A 23 -52.98 2.55 24.58
N THR A 24 -52.29 2.67 23.45
CA THR A 24 -51.43 1.68 22.80
C THR A 24 -50.16 1.37 23.62
N THR A 25 -49.88 0.10 23.86
CA THR A 25 -48.51 -0.38 24.13
C THR A 25 -48.34 -1.71 23.40
N ALA A 26 -47.63 -1.68 22.28
CA ALA A 26 -47.27 -2.85 21.51
C ALA A 26 -45.76 -3.00 21.53
N THR A 27 -45.27 -4.14 21.99
CA THR A 27 -43.92 -4.63 21.71
C THR A 27 -44.03 -6.12 21.43
N PRO A 28 -43.63 -6.55 20.23
CA PRO A 28 -42.91 -7.82 20.12
C PRO A 28 -41.74 -7.72 19.15
N GLY A 29 -40.79 -8.66 19.26
CA GLY A 29 -39.92 -9.02 18.14
C GLY A 29 -38.46 -9.25 18.48
N THR A 30 -38.13 -10.52 18.69
CA THR A 30 -36.83 -11.16 18.51
C THR A 30 -36.20 -10.81 17.16
N GLU A 31 -34.91 -10.47 17.09
CA GLU A 31 -33.92 -10.96 16.10
C GLU A 31 -32.54 -10.25 16.19
N GLU A 32 -31.54 -10.98 15.67
CA GLU A 32 -30.17 -10.59 15.29
C GLU A 32 -29.08 -10.57 16.38
N SER A 33 -28.35 -11.69 16.55
CA SER A 33 -27.18 -12.08 15.74
C SER A 33 -25.93 -11.23 16.05
N GLY A 34 -25.08 -11.79 16.92
CA GLY A 34 -23.73 -11.29 17.13
C GLY A 34 -22.85 -11.54 15.91
N THR A 35 -22.48 -10.48 15.20
CA THR A 35 -21.43 -10.49 14.18
C THR A 35 -20.59 -9.23 14.30
N GLY A 36 -19.38 -9.36 14.85
CA GLY A 36 -18.49 -8.21 14.94
C GLY A 36 -17.09 -8.43 15.51
N LYS A 37 -16.66 -9.67 15.75
CA LYS A 37 -15.30 -9.96 16.27
C LYS A 37 -14.59 -10.98 15.37
N ASN A 38 -14.33 -10.63 14.10
CA ASN A 38 -13.48 -11.44 13.22
C ASN A 38 -12.72 -10.65 12.12
N ARG A 39 -12.59 -9.32 12.25
CA ARG A 39 -11.88 -8.48 11.26
C ARG A 39 -10.34 -8.63 11.25
N GLY A 40 -9.75 -9.37 12.19
CA GLY A 40 -8.29 -9.46 12.35
C GLY A 40 -7.60 -10.69 11.74
N ILE A 41 -8.32 -11.80 11.54
CA ILE A 41 -7.74 -13.05 11.02
C ILE A 41 -7.84 -13.08 9.49
N GLY A 42 -8.99 -12.67 8.93
CA GLY A 42 -9.19 -12.60 7.48
C GLY A 42 -8.23 -11.63 6.77
N SER A 43 -7.90 -10.50 7.39
CA SER A 43 -6.96 -9.52 6.82
C SER A 43 -5.51 -10.02 6.80
N LYS A 44 -5.08 -10.77 7.83
CA LYS A 44 -3.73 -11.37 7.88
C LYS A 44 -3.55 -12.54 6.91
N VAL A 45 -4.59 -13.38 6.76
CA VAL A 45 -4.59 -14.46 5.77
C VAL A 45 -4.62 -13.89 4.35
N ALA A 46 -5.47 -12.90 4.09
CA ALA A 46 -5.51 -12.21 2.80
C ALA A 46 -4.18 -11.53 2.47
N GLN A 47 -3.56 -10.84 3.43
CA GLN A 47 -2.26 -10.18 3.23
C GLN A 47 -1.13 -11.20 2.97
N SER A 48 -1.16 -12.36 3.63
CA SER A 48 -0.20 -13.44 3.39
C SER A 48 -0.37 -14.06 2.00
N PHE A 49 -1.61 -14.25 1.55
CA PHE A 49 -1.93 -14.70 0.19
C PHE A 49 -1.46 -13.71 -0.87
N VAL A 50 -1.74 -12.42 -0.69
CA VAL A 50 -1.28 -11.36 -1.61
C VAL A 50 0.25 -11.34 -1.69
N ARG A 51 0.94 -11.46 -0.55
CA ARG A 51 2.40 -11.50 -0.51
C ARG A 51 2.96 -12.74 -1.21
N LEU A 52 2.33 -13.90 -1.03
CA LEU A 52 2.73 -15.13 -1.70
C LEU A 52 2.59 -14.99 -3.22
N ILE A 53 1.43 -14.52 -3.69
CA ILE A 53 1.19 -14.28 -5.12
C ILE A 53 2.21 -13.30 -5.68
N ALA A 54 2.43 -12.16 -5.02
CA ALA A 54 3.40 -11.16 -5.45
C ALA A 54 4.82 -11.73 -5.51
N THR A 55 5.21 -12.55 -4.53
CA THR A 55 6.53 -13.19 -4.50
C THR A 55 6.68 -14.21 -5.63
N THR A 56 5.67 -15.04 -5.86
CA THR A 56 5.66 -16.02 -6.97
C THR A 56 5.75 -15.33 -8.32
N VAL A 57 4.97 -14.26 -8.54
CA VAL A 57 5.02 -13.46 -9.77
C VAL A 57 6.41 -12.83 -9.96
N MET A 58 7.00 -12.28 -8.90
CA MET A 58 8.34 -11.71 -8.94
C MET A 58 9.40 -12.76 -9.29
N VAL A 59 9.37 -13.92 -8.64
CA VAL A 59 10.30 -15.03 -8.91
C VAL A 59 10.15 -15.52 -10.35
N ALA A 60 8.92 -15.70 -10.82
CA ALA A 60 8.65 -16.11 -12.20
C ALA A 60 9.16 -15.06 -13.22
N ALA A 61 8.97 -13.76 -12.94
CA ALA A 61 9.48 -12.68 -13.78
C ALA A 61 11.02 -12.67 -13.82
N ILE A 62 11.68 -12.85 -12.68
CA ILE A 62 13.15 -12.93 -12.60
C ILE A 62 13.66 -14.15 -13.35
N ALA A 63 13.06 -15.32 -13.14
CA ALA A 63 13.44 -16.54 -13.85
C ALA A 63 13.27 -16.39 -15.37
N THR A 64 12.16 -15.80 -15.80
CA THR A 64 11.87 -15.52 -17.22
C THR A 64 12.91 -14.55 -17.80
N PHE A 65 13.25 -13.49 -17.07
CA PHE A 65 14.28 -12.53 -17.47
C PHE A 65 15.65 -13.20 -17.59
N LEU A 66 16.07 -13.97 -16.59
CA LEU A 66 17.35 -14.68 -16.60
C LEU A 66 17.42 -15.68 -17.75
N PHE A 67 16.33 -16.42 -17.98
CA PHE A 67 16.19 -17.30 -19.13
C PHE A 67 16.41 -16.48 -20.41
N LEU A 68 15.60 -15.47 -20.70
CA LEU A 68 15.73 -14.70 -21.95
C LEU A 68 17.08 -13.96 -22.12
N ALA A 69 17.65 -13.40 -21.06
CA ALA A 69 18.84 -12.56 -21.12
C ALA A 69 20.16 -13.34 -21.10
N VAL A 70 20.23 -14.40 -20.29
CA VAL A 70 21.46 -15.18 -20.06
C VAL A 70 21.38 -16.54 -20.73
N GLY A 71 20.20 -17.14 -20.78
CA GLY A 71 19.99 -18.48 -21.31
C GLY A 71 20.49 -18.69 -22.74
N PRO A 72 20.32 -17.76 -23.72
CA PRO A 72 20.88 -17.96 -25.07
C PRO A 72 22.39 -18.24 -25.07
N ARG A 73 23.14 -17.61 -24.15
CA ARG A 73 24.61 -17.76 -24.06
C ARG A 73 25.07 -19.04 -23.37
N VAL A 74 24.24 -19.60 -22.49
CA VAL A 74 24.62 -20.75 -21.65
C VAL A 74 23.99 -22.04 -22.17
N LEU A 75 22.77 -21.97 -22.71
CA LEU A 75 21.95 -23.11 -23.12
C LEU A 75 21.93 -23.30 -24.64
N GLY A 76 22.57 -22.42 -25.41
CA GLY A 76 22.78 -22.61 -26.85
C GLY A 76 21.53 -22.46 -27.72
N TYR A 77 20.48 -21.82 -27.22
CA TYR A 77 19.31 -21.46 -28.03
C TYR A 77 19.38 -20.01 -28.51
N GLN A 78 18.60 -19.67 -29.53
CA GLN A 78 18.40 -18.32 -30.03
C GLN A 78 16.98 -17.84 -29.75
N THR A 79 16.81 -16.51 -29.67
CA THR A 79 15.50 -15.87 -29.53
C THR A 79 15.30 -14.87 -30.65
N SER A 80 14.23 -15.01 -31.41
CA SER A 80 13.84 -14.08 -32.47
C SER A 80 12.40 -13.60 -32.28
N THR A 81 12.11 -12.37 -32.69
CA THR A 81 10.75 -11.84 -32.64
C THR A 81 10.09 -12.05 -34.00
N MET A 82 8.91 -12.66 -34.02
CA MET A 82 8.16 -12.84 -35.25
C MET A 82 7.64 -11.50 -35.77
N LEU A 83 7.96 -11.15 -37.02
CA LEU A 83 7.58 -9.87 -37.62
C LEU A 83 6.31 -9.95 -38.45
N THR A 84 6.06 -11.09 -39.10
CA THR A 84 4.95 -11.30 -40.02
C THR A 84 3.95 -12.31 -39.45
N GLY A 85 2.76 -12.39 -40.07
CA GLY A 85 1.69 -13.31 -39.68
C GLY A 85 1.69 -14.64 -40.42
N SER A 86 2.78 -15.01 -41.11
CA SER A 86 2.80 -16.22 -41.96
C SER A 86 2.70 -17.53 -41.15
N MET A 87 3.04 -17.50 -39.86
CA MET A 87 2.97 -18.66 -38.96
C MET A 87 1.77 -18.65 -38.02
N SER A 88 0.80 -17.76 -38.24
CA SER A 88 -0.43 -17.72 -37.45
C SER A 88 -1.32 -18.96 -37.71
N PRO A 89 -2.12 -19.41 -36.72
CA PRO A 89 -2.31 -18.82 -35.39
C PRO A 89 -1.29 -19.30 -34.33
N LEU A 90 -0.44 -20.27 -34.66
CA LEU A 90 0.48 -20.90 -33.70
C LEU A 90 1.58 -19.93 -33.24
N ILE A 91 2.10 -19.12 -34.17
CA ILE A 91 3.10 -18.09 -33.91
C ILE A 91 2.59 -16.79 -34.52
N ASN A 92 2.29 -15.80 -33.69
CA ASN A 92 1.71 -14.54 -34.13
C ASN A 92 2.77 -13.43 -34.23
N PRO A 93 2.51 -12.37 -35.01
CA PRO A 93 3.36 -11.20 -35.03
C PRO A 93 3.56 -10.64 -33.62
N GLY A 94 4.82 -10.40 -33.24
CA GLY A 94 5.20 -9.94 -31.91
C GLY A 94 5.43 -11.04 -30.88
N ASP A 95 5.28 -12.32 -31.23
CA ASP A 95 5.70 -13.41 -30.36
C ASP A 95 7.22 -13.58 -30.40
N VAL A 96 7.80 -14.06 -29.29
CA VAL A 96 9.23 -14.42 -29.23
C VAL A 96 9.35 -15.92 -29.45
N VAL A 97 10.03 -16.31 -30.53
CA VAL A 97 10.30 -17.69 -30.89
C VAL A 97 11.65 -18.09 -30.31
N VAL A 98 11.70 -19.24 -29.64
CA VAL A 98 12.93 -19.82 -29.13
C VAL A 98 13.32 -21.00 -30.00
N THR A 99 14.50 -20.90 -30.62
CA THR A 99 15.03 -21.90 -31.55
C THR A 99 16.32 -22.50 -31.02
N VAL A 100 16.60 -23.75 -31.38
CA VAL A 100 17.88 -24.42 -31.08
C VAL A 100 18.52 -24.88 -32.39
N PRO A 101 19.85 -24.79 -32.52
CA PRO A 101 20.55 -25.32 -33.69
C PRO A 101 20.49 -26.85 -33.66
N VAL A 102 19.91 -27.45 -34.70
CA VAL A 102 19.75 -28.91 -34.84
C VAL A 102 20.47 -29.37 -36.10
N PRO A 103 21.18 -30.51 -36.08
CA PRO A 103 21.76 -31.08 -37.28
C PRO A 103 20.70 -31.31 -38.36
N VAL A 104 21.03 -31.04 -39.63
CA VAL A 104 20.08 -31.20 -40.75
C VAL A 104 19.55 -32.64 -40.89
N GLN A 105 20.29 -33.62 -40.37
CA GLN A 105 19.94 -35.04 -40.37
C GLN A 105 18.80 -35.37 -39.40
N ASP A 106 18.62 -34.56 -38.36
CA ASP A 106 17.59 -34.76 -37.33
C ASP A 106 16.29 -34.02 -37.65
N LEU A 107 16.26 -33.28 -38.77
CA LEU A 107 15.08 -32.59 -39.26
C LEU A 107 14.00 -33.57 -39.70
N ARG A 108 12.75 -33.17 -39.51
CA ARG A 108 11.59 -33.93 -39.95
C ARG A 108 10.57 -33.02 -40.64
N VAL A 109 9.78 -33.62 -41.52
CA VAL A 109 8.58 -32.96 -42.06
C VAL A 109 7.68 -32.57 -40.88
N GLY A 110 7.23 -31.32 -40.87
CA GLY A 110 6.46 -30.72 -39.79
C GLY A 110 7.28 -29.85 -38.83
N ASP A 111 8.62 -29.94 -38.83
CA ASP A 111 9.46 -29.04 -38.05
C ASP A 111 9.34 -27.60 -38.55
N ILE A 112 9.36 -26.64 -37.62
CA ILE A 112 9.41 -25.21 -37.94
C ILE A 112 10.87 -24.77 -37.84
N ILE A 113 11.40 -24.26 -38.94
CA ILE A 113 12.81 -23.86 -39.03
C ILE A 113 12.94 -22.38 -39.37
N THR A 114 13.99 -21.75 -38.85
CA THR A 114 14.43 -20.42 -39.22
C THR A 114 15.63 -20.54 -40.15
N TYR A 115 15.51 -20.06 -41.38
CA TYR A 115 16.53 -20.27 -42.42
C TYR A 115 16.62 -19.08 -43.39
N HIS A 116 17.72 -19.02 -44.15
CA HIS A 116 17.92 -18.00 -45.19
C HIS A 116 17.31 -18.49 -46.50
N ILE A 117 16.40 -17.71 -47.08
CA ILE A 117 15.72 -18.11 -48.31
C ILE A 117 16.64 -17.93 -49.54
N PRO A 118 16.57 -18.82 -50.55
CA PRO A 118 17.45 -18.81 -51.72
C PRO A 118 17.01 -17.77 -52.77
N VAL A 119 16.78 -16.52 -52.36
CA VAL A 119 16.50 -15.37 -53.24
C VAL A 119 17.54 -14.28 -53.01
N ASP A 120 17.64 -13.28 -53.90
CA ASP A 120 18.73 -12.28 -53.90
C ASP A 120 19.01 -11.63 -52.54
N ASP A 121 17.97 -11.33 -51.75
CA ASP A 121 18.10 -10.65 -50.45
C ASP A 121 18.50 -11.60 -49.29
N GLN A 122 18.49 -12.92 -49.51
CA GLN A 122 18.84 -13.96 -48.52
C GLN A 122 18.21 -13.75 -47.13
N ARG A 123 17.04 -13.09 -47.05
CA ARG A 123 16.43 -12.75 -45.76
C ARG A 123 16.11 -14.00 -44.94
N VAL A 124 16.04 -13.83 -43.63
CA VAL A 124 15.71 -14.91 -42.71
C VAL A 124 14.19 -15.06 -42.60
N GLU A 125 13.68 -16.26 -42.87
CA GLU A 125 12.27 -16.61 -42.70
C GLU A 125 12.09 -17.80 -41.76
N THR A 126 10.92 -17.88 -41.11
CA THR A 126 10.58 -18.98 -40.22
C THR A 126 9.32 -19.65 -40.73
N HIS A 127 9.44 -20.86 -41.29
CA HIS A 127 8.34 -21.61 -41.90
C HIS A 127 8.41 -23.11 -41.55
N ARG A 128 7.30 -23.82 -41.75
CA ARG A 128 7.19 -25.25 -41.50
C ARG A 128 7.69 -26.05 -42.70
N ILE A 129 8.51 -27.07 -42.45
CA ILE A 129 8.93 -28.04 -43.46
C ILE A 129 7.72 -28.86 -43.89
N ILE A 130 7.41 -28.82 -45.19
CA ILE A 130 6.37 -29.66 -45.79
C ILE A 130 6.96 -30.80 -46.63
N ASP A 131 8.22 -30.66 -47.02
CA ASP A 131 8.95 -31.64 -47.82
C ASP A 131 10.43 -31.58 -47.46
N LEU A 132 11.07 -32.73 -47.32
CA LEU A 132 12.46 -32.86 -46.89
C LEU A 132 13.13 -34.01 -47.65
N ALA A 133 14.22 -33.68 -48.35
CA ALA A 133 15.11 -34.65 -48.95
C ALA A 133 16.51 -34.45 -48.36
N VAL A 134 17.04 -35.49 -47.71
CA VAL A 134 18.40 -35.47 -47.14
C VAL A 134 19.29 -36.35 -48.00
N ASN A 135 20.36 -35.77 -48.53
CA ASN A 135 21.34 -36.50 -49.35
C ASN A 135 22.38 -37.19 -48.46
N SER A 136 22.98 -38.26 -48.98
CA SER A 136 24.06 -39.04 -48.34
C SER A 136 25.30 -38.22 -47.98
N GLU A 137 25.46 -37.05 -48.61
CA GLU A 137 26.56 -36.09 -48.41
C GLU A 137 26.29 -35.09 -47.27
N GLY A 138 25.17 -35.24 -46.55
CA GLY A 138 24.83 -34.39 -45.40
C GLY A 138 24.22 -33.03 -45.77
N THR A 139 23.81 -32.85 -47.03
CA THR A 139 23.02 -31.69 -47.47
C THR A 139 21.53 -32.01 -47.39
N ALA A 140 20.73 -31.09 -46.88
CA ALA A 140 19.28 -31.22 -46.82
C ALA A 140 18.62 -30.19 -47.74
N THR A 141 17.73 -30.67 -48.60
CA THR A 141 16.88 -29.87 -49.46
C THR A 141 15.49 -29.83 -48.86
N VAL A 142 15.02 -28.62 -48.53
CA VAL A 142 13.74 -28.40 -47.85
C VAL A 142 12.80 -27.56 -48.70
N ARG A 143 11.52 -27.92 -48.66
CA ARG A 143 10.44 -27.04 -49.11
C ARG A 143 9.59 -26.69 -47.90
N THR A 144 9.34 -25.40 -47.72
CA THR A 144 8.65 -24.88 -46.55
C THR A 144 7.33 -24.22 -46.92
N LYS A 145 6.51 -23.99 -45.90
CA LYS A 145 5.25 -23.27 -46.00
C LYS A 145 4.97 -22.56 -44.69
N GLY A 146 4.58 -21.28 -44.75
CA GLY A 146 3.98 -20.60 -43.62
C GLY A 146 2.60 -21.19 -43.27
N ASP A 147 2.34 -21.46 -42.00
CA ASP A 147 1.08 -22.07 -41.53
C ASP A 147 -0.18 -21.32 -42.01
N ALA A 148 -0.11 -19.99 -42.10
CA ALA A 148 -1.20 -19.12 -42.56
C ALA A 148 -1.23 -18.92 -44.09
N ASN A 149 -0.21 -19.36 -44.83
CA ASN A 149 -0.12 -19.11 -46.26
C ASN A 149 -1.02 -20.08 -47.06
N ASN A 150 -1.57 -19.63 -48.19
CA ASN A 150 -2.42 -20.45 -49.07
C ASN A 150 -1.65 -21.49 -49.90
N GLY A 151 -0.35 -21.29 -50.11
CA GLY A 151 0.49 -22.16 -50.90
C GLY A 151 1.83 -22.42 -50.23
N ALA A 152 2.58 -23.40 -50.75
CA ALA A 152 3.97 -23.60 -50.39
C ALA A 152 4.84 -22.45 -50.89
N ASP A 153 6.00 -22.26 -50.27
CA ASP A 153 6.96 -21.28 -50.74
C ASP A 153 7.42 -21.65 -52.17
N PRO A 154 7.61 -20.68 -53.08
CA PRO A 154 7.86 -20.94 -54.50
C PRO A 154 9.28 -21.42 -54.80
N TRP A 155 10.11 -21.57 -53.77
CA TRP A 155 11.49 -22.03 -53.86
C TRP A 155 11.71 -23.31 -53.08
N THR A 156 12.83 -23.95 -53.35
CA THR A 156 13.34 -25.08 -52.57
C THR A 156 14.71 -24.68 -52.06
N ALA A 157 14.91 -24.74 -50.74
CA ALA A 157 16.12 -24.26 -50.09
C ALA A 157 17.08 -25.39 -49.78
N THR A 158 18.37 -25.18 -50.00
CA THR A 158 19.42 -26.13 -49.63
C THR A 158 20.11 -25.64 -48.36
N LEU A 159 20.08 -26.44 -47.31
CA LEU A 159 20.69 -26.14 -46.02
C LEU A 159 22.17 -26.55 -46.04
N THR A 160 23.07 -25.59 -46.22
CA THR A 160 24.52 -25.82 -46.37
C THR A 160 25.30 -25.80 -45.05
N GLY A 161 24.73 -25.25 -43.97
CA GLY A 161 25.43 -25.00 -42.70
C GLY A 161 25.58 -26.20 -41.76
N GLY A 162 25.13 -27.41 -42.16
CA GLY A 162 25.10 -28.62 -41.32
C GLY A 162 24.11 -28.57 -40.16
N HIS A 163 23.76 -27.38 -39.67
CA HIS A 163 22.75 -27.12 -38.66
C HIS A 163 21.75 -26.07 -39.14
N VAL A 164 20.53 -26.13 -38.63
CA VAL A 164 19.50 -25.10 -38.81
C VAL A 164 18.78 -24.87 -37.49
N ASP A 165 18.34 -23.64 -37.27
CA ASP A 165 17.59 -23.26 -36.09
C ASP A 165 16.17 -23.81 -36.16
N ARG A 166 15.87 -24.81 -35.33
CA ARG A 166 14.53 -25.38 -35.19
C ARG A 166 13.82 -24.78 -33.99
N GLN A 167 12.57 -24.39 -34.19
CA GLN A 167 11.69 -23.90 -33.13
C GLN A 167 11.43 -24.99 -32.07
N VAL A 168 11.58 -24.63 -30.80
CA VAL A 168 11.28 -25.51 -29.64
C VAL A 168 10.03 -25.03 -28.94
N PHE A 169 9.92 -23.73 -28.71
CA PHE A 169 8.73 -23.13 -28.12
C PHE A 169 8.61 -21.65 -28.48
N THR A 170 7.44 -21.10 -28.20
CA THR A 170 7.09 -19.70 -28.49
C THR A 170 6.52 -19.06 -27.23
N VAL A 171 6.96 -17.83 -26.91
CA VAL A 171 6.41 -17.02 -25.83
C VAL A 171 5.46 -15.99 -26.42
N PRO A 172 4.13 -16.17 -26.27
CA PRO A 172 3.17 -15.28 -26.88
C PRO A 172 3.23 -13.89 -26.24
N TYR A 173 2.96 -12.85 -27.04
CA TYR A 173 2.88 -11.43 -26.62
C TYR A 173 4.16 -10.81 -26.04
N LEU A 174 5.25 -11.57 -25.85
CA LEU A 174 6.46 -11.08 -25.21
C LEU A 174 7.15 -9.99 -26.04
N GLY A 175 7.17 -10.11 -27.37
CA GLY A 175 7.72 -9.07 -28.24
C GLY A 175 6.86 -7.79 -28.21
N ASN A 176 5.54 -7.91 -28.02
CA ASN A 176 4.67 -6.75 -27.80
C ASN A 176 4.98 -6.05 -26.46
N ALA A 177 5.22 -6.80 -25.39
CA ALA A 177 5.65 -6.25 -24.11
C ALA A 177 7.02 -5.56 -24.23
N ILE A 178 7.99 -6.18 -24.90
CA ILE A 178 9.31 -5.59 -25.15
C ILE A 178 9.17 -4.30 -25.96
N ARG A 179 8.34 -4.30 -27.01
CA ARG A 179 8.08 -3.10 -27.83
C ARG A 179 7.43 -1.99 -27.02
N ALA A 180 6.45 -2.31 -26.17
CA ALA A 180 5.80 -1.34 -25.30
C ALA A 180 6.76 -0.74 -24.27
N ILE A 181 7.63 -1.56 -23.66
CA ILE A 181 8.65 -1.07 -22.71
C ILE A 181 9.68 -0.18 -23.42
N ARG A 182 10.03 -0.49 -24.68
CA ARG A 182 10.96 0.30 -25.50
C ARG A 182 10.34 1.58 -26.08
N ASP A 183 9.05 1.81 -25.88
CA ASP A 183 8.43 3.05 -26.30
C ASP A 183 9.10 4.25 -25.58
N PRO A 184 9.50 5.32 -26.30
CA PRO A 184 10.21 6.45 -25.71
C PRO A 184 9.45 7.13 -24.56
N LEU A 185 8.11 7.15 -24.60
CA LEU A 185 7.29 7.72 -23.54
C LEU A 185 7.32 6.82 -22.31
N VAL A 186 7.15 5.50 -22.51
CA VAL A 186 7.17 4.52 -21.42
C VAL A 186 8.54 4.51 -20.73
N LEU A 187 9.64 4.51 -21.49
CA LEU A 187 10.99 4.61 -20.94
C LEU A 187 11.17 5.89 -20.11
N LYS A 188 10.70 7.05 -20.58
CA LYS A 188 10.78 8.31 -19.82
C LYS A 188 9.98 8.24 -18.52
N ILE A 189 8.76 7.70 -18.57
CA ILE A 189 7.92 7.53 -17.38
C ILE A 189 8.58 6.58 -16.39
N LEU A 190 9.15 5.47 -16.85
CA LEU A 190 9.83 4.52 -15.97
C LEU A 190 11.09 5.14 -15.36
N MET A 191 11.88 5.84 -16.17
CA MET A 191 13.15 6.43 -15.75
C MET A 191 13.00 7.61 -14.80
N TYR A 192 11.99 8.47 -15.00
CA TYR A 192 11.77 9.65 -14.16
C TYR A 192 10.62 9.48 -13.16
N GLY A 193 9.53 8.85 -13.58
CA GLY A 193 8.31 8.70 -12.80
C GLY A 193 8.45 7.70 -11.66
N ALA A 194 9.12 6.56 -11.84
CA ALA A 194 9.29 5.59 -10.75
C ALA A 194 10.18 6.15 -9.61
N PRO A 195 11.34 6.78 -9.87
CA PRO A 195 12.10 7.46 -8.83
C PRO A 195 11.33 8.61 -8.19
N ALA A 196 10.63 9.44 -8.99
CA ALA A 196 9.82 10.54 -8.45
C ALA A 196 8.70 10.03 -7.52
N ALA A 197 7.99 8.97 -7.91
CA ALA A 197 6.97 8.34 -7.09
C ALA A 197 7.55 7.77 -5.80
N LEU A 198 8.73 7.15 -5.85
CA LEU A 198 9.42 6.64 -4.66
C LEU A 198 9.82 7.79 -3.71
N VAL A 199 10.35 8.89 -4.23
CA VAL A 199 10.68 10.08 -3.45
C VAL A 199 9.42 10.69 -2.82
N ILE A 200 8.35 10.84 -3.59
CA ILE A 200 7.05 11.33 -3.09
C ILE A 200 6.53 10.40 -1.99
N MET A 201 6.56 9.09 -2.20
CA MET A 201 6.14 8.11 -1.21
C MET A 201 6.97 8.21 0.08
N LEU A 202 8.29 8.39 -0.04
CA LEU A 202 9.18 8.56 1.10
C LEU A 202 8.88 9.86 1.87
N LEU A 203 8.72 10.98 1.17
CA LEU A 203 8.34 12.27 1.76
C LEU A 203 7.00 12.17 2.49
N VAL A 204 6.01 11.56 1.84
CA VAL A 204 4.69 11.30 2.43
C VAL A 204 4.82 10.38 3.65
N SER A 205 5.70 9.38 3.63
CA SER A 205 5.94 8.50 4.79
C SER A 205 6.57 9.23 5.97
N ILE A 206 7.46 10.20 5.72
CA ILE A 206 8.07 11.02 6.77
C ILE A 206 6.99 11.91 7.40
N TRP A 207 6.15 12.54 6.57
CA TRP A 207 5.13 13.47 7.05
C TRP A 207 3.90 12.77 7.64
N ARG A 208 3.62 11.52 7.21
CA ARG A 208 2.60 10.65 7.80
C ARG A 208 3.12 9.83 8.97
N LYS A 209 4.35 10.05 9.45
CA LYS A 209 4.82 9.45 10.69
C LYS A 209 4.02 10.05 11.85
N LYS A 210 2.83 9.48 12.05
CA LYS A 210 2.02 9.62 13.25
C LYS A 210 2.99 9.34 14.40
N PRO A 211 3.08 10.21 15.42
CA PRO A 211 3.85 9.86 16.61
C PRO A 211 3.40 8.45 17.00
N GLU A 212 4.34 7.54 17.24
CA GLU A 212 4.05 6.19 17.72
C GLU A 212 3.33 6.33 19.07
N GLY A 213 2.03 6.59 19.01
CA GLY A 213 1.09 6.26 20.04
C GLY A 213 1.14 4.75 20.08
N HIS A 214 1.72 4.25 21.17
CA HIS A 214 1.58 2.88 21.65
C HIS A 214 0.24 2.29 21.21
N ASP A 215 0.21 1.01 20.85
CA ASP A 215 -1.04 0.26 20.67
C ASP A 215 -1.85 0.35 21.97
N VAL A 216 -2.66 1.40 22.05
CA VAL A 216 -3.70 1.58 23.04
C VAL A 216 -4.89 0.94 22.35
N ASP A 217 -5.18 -0.31 22.75
CA ASP A 217 -6.41 -1.00 22.39
C ASP A 217 -7.57 0.00 22.44
N ALA A 218 -8.49 -0.04 21.47
CA ALA A 218 -9.60 0.92 21.40
C ALA A 218 -10.49 0.92 22.66
N SER A 219 -10.30 -0.02 23.60
CA SER A 219 -10.88 -0.03 24.95
C SER A 219 -10.19 0.91 25.96
N ASP A 220 -9.02 1.46 25.63
CA ASP A 220 -8.16 2.22 26.55
C ASP A 220 -8.19 3.73 26.29
N ALA A 221 -8.87 4.17 25.23
CA ALA A 221 -9.09 5.59 24.93
C ALA A 221 -9.95 6.31 26.00
N GLU A 222 -10.69 5.56 26.82
CA GLU A 222 -11.45 6.08 27.97
C GLU A 222 -10.68 6.01 29.30
N ARG A 223 -9.51 5.35 29.35
CA ARG A 223 -8.73 5.30 30.59
C ARG A 223 -7.87 6.56 30.71
N PRO A 224 -8.00 7.34 31.79
CA PRO A 224 -7.19 8.55 31.97
C PRO A 224 -5.70 8.18 31.99
N LEU A 225 -4.90 8.78 31.09
CA LEU A 225 -3.47 8.51 30.94
C LEU A 225 -2.78 8.41 32.30
N PRO A 226 -1.84 7.47 32.52
CA PRO A 226 -1.11 7.39 33.78
C PRO A 226 -0.38 8.71 34.06
N ALA A 227 -0.33 9.11 35.33
CA ALA A 227 0.33 10.36 35.72
C ALA A 227 1.82 10.40 35.37
N LEU A 228 2.48 9.23 35.31
CA LEU A 228 3.91 9.10 35.03
C LEU A 228 4.23 7.78 34.28
N ASP A 229 5.03 7.85 33.21
CA ASP A 229 5.76 6.74 32.60
C ASP A 229 7.25 6.84 32.93
N ARG A 230 7.86 5.74 33.34
CA ARG A 230 9.29 5.68 33.72
C ARG A 230 10.21 5.46 32.52
N ARG A 231 9.69 5.09 31.34
CA ARG A 231 10.50 4.79 30.16
C ARG A 231 11.34 6.00 29.69
N PRO A 232 10.82 7.24 29.62
CA PRO A 232 11.63 8.42 29.25
C PRO A 232 12.80 8.64 30.20
N LEU A 233 12.58 8.56 31.51
CA LEU A 233 13.65 8.74 32.50
C LEU A 233 14.70 7.62 32.44
N LYS A 234 14.30 6.37 32.16
CA LYS A 234 15.22 5.25 31.92
C LYS A 234 16.04 5.45 30.64
N ARG A 235 15.43 6.01 29.59
CA ARG A 235 16.14 6.35 28.34
C ARG A 235 17.17 7.43 28.60
N LEU A 236 16.78 8.52 29.27
CA LEU A 236 17.67 9.60 29.67
C LEU A 236 18.85 9.10 30.50
N ALA A 237 18.60 8.22 31.47
CA ALA A 237 19.67 7.62 32.28
C ALA A 237 20.68 6.80 31.45
N ARG A 238 20.23 6.14 30.38
CA ARG A 238 21.11 5.40 29.46
C ARG A 238 21.90 6.33 28.56
N GLU A 239 21.26 7.35 27.98
CA GLU A 239 21.89 8.33 27.11
C GLU A 239 22.95 9.17 27.85
N MET A 240 22.68 9.53 29.11
CA MET A 240 23.64 10.25 29.96
C MET A 240 24.68 9.34 30.63
N ASN A 241 24.60 8.01 30.43
CA ASN A 241 25.40 7.00 31.13
C ASN A 241 25.45 7.21 32.67
N SER A 242 24.39 7.77 33.26
CA SER A 242 24.34 8.14 34.68
C SER A 242 22.92 8.14 35.22
N LYS A 243 22.62 7.19 36.11
CA LYS A 243 21.33 7.11 36.80
C LYS A 243 21.11 8.27 37.76
N GLU A 244 22.18 8.78 38.37
CA GLU A 244 22.12 9.90 39.32
C GLU A 244 21.80 11.22 38.62
N ALA A 245 22.31 11.42 37.39
CA ALA A 245 21.96 12.60 36.58
C ALA A 245 20.46 12.63 36.24
N ALA A 246 19.88 11.48 35.84
CA ALA A 246 18.45 11.38 35.57
C ALA A 246 17.59 11.61 36.83
N LYS A 247 17.97 11.07 37.99
CA LYS A 247 17.28 11.34 39.26
C LYS A 247 17.35 12.82 39.64
N LYS A 248 18.53 13.44 39.51
CA LYS A 248 18.71 14.88 39.78
C LYS A 248 17.85 15.73 38.84
N PHE A 249 17.73 15.34 37.58
CA PHE A 249 16.85 15.98 36.62
C PHE A 249 15.37 15.90 37.04
N ALA A 250 14.88 14.71 37.39
CA ALA A 250 13.51 14.53 37.90
C ALA A 250 13.25 15.32 39.20
N ALA A 251 14.22 15.37 40.12
CA ALA A 251 14.13 16.17 41.34
C ALA A 251 14.10 17.67 41.05
N THR A 252 14.87 18.13 40.05
CA THR A 252 14.88 19.53 39.60
C THR A 252 13.56 19.90 38.96
N TYR A 253 13.01 19.03 38.10
CA TYR A 253 11.68 19.21 37.53
C TYR A 253 10.63 19.36 38.62
N THR A 254 10.61 18.45 39.60
CA THR A 254 9.65 18.48 40.71
C THR A 254 9.74 19.78 41.51
N ARG A 255 10.96 20.28 41.76
CA ARG A 255 11.19 21.55 42.48
C ARG A 255 10.70 22.77 41.70
N LEU A 256 10.86 22.77 40.38
CA LEU A 256 10.49 23.90 39.52
C LEU A 256 9.03 23.86 39.07
N LEU A 257 8.33 22.73 39.24
CA LEU A 257 6.97 22.52 38.74
C LEU A 257 5.97 23.57 39.27
N PRO A 258 5.89 23.88 40.58
CA PRO A 258 4.97 24.92 41.07
C PRO A 258 5.19 26.28 40.41
N GLN A 259 6.45 26.72 40.33
CA GLN A 259 6.80 28.01 39.73
C GLN A 259 6.42 28.06 38.24
N ARG A 260 6.54 26.93 37.53
CA ARG A 260 6.18 26.85 36.10
C ARG A 260 4.66 26.91 35.91
N VAL A 261 3.88 26.25 36.76
CA VAL A 261 2.42 26.30 36.72
C VAL A 261 1.92 27.70 37.07
N ASP A 262 2.48 28.35 38.09
CA ASP A 262 2.09 29.71 38.47
C ASP A 262 2.42 30.74 37.39
N ARG A 263 3.54 30.59 36.67
CA ARG A 263 3.85 31.45 35.51
C ARG A 263 2.80 31.36 34.42
N ILE A 264 2.28 30.17 34.15
CA ILE A 264 1.21 29.96 33.15
C ILE A 264 -0.06 30.70 33.59
N SER A 265 -0.50 30.47 34.84
CA SER A 265 -1.71 31.13 35.36
C SER A 265 -1.57 32.65 35.38
N HIS A 266 -0.43 33.18 35.84
CA HIS A 266 -0.20 34.62 35.87
C HIS A 266 -0.18 35.23 34.46
N ALA A 267 0.47 34.58 33.48
CA ALA A 267 0.50 35.07 32.10
C ALA A 267 -0.91 35.13 31.49
N LEU A 268 -1.75 34.11 31.73
CA LEU A 268 -3.13 34.08 31.29
C LEU A 268 -4.00 35.15 31.98
N SER A 269 -3.84 35.36 33.29
CA SER A 269 -4.56 36.42 34.03
C SER A 269 -4.15 37.81 33.58
N ALA A 270 -2.90 38.00 33.15
CA ALA A 270 -2.40 39.26 32.59
C ALA A 270 -2.80 39.46 31.11
N GLY A 271 -3.49 38.51 30.49
CA GLY A 271 -3.88 38.58 29.08
C GLY A 271 -2.71 38.49 28.10
N ASN A 272 -1.55 37.99 28.53
CA ASN A 272 -0.34 37.90 27.70
C ASN A 272 -0.17 36.48 27.15
N SER A 273 -0.76 36.24 25.97
CA SER A 273 -0.76 34.93 25.31
C SER A 273 0.63 34.45 24.88
N ASP A 274 1.54 35.37 24.54
CA ASP A 274 2.90 35.02 24.14
C ASP A 274 3.70 34.47 25.33
N LEU A 275 3.64 35.14 26.48
CA LEU A 275 4.25 34.65 27.72
C LEU A 275 3.61 33.34 28.20
N ALA A 276 2.29 33.18 28.00
CA ALA A 276 1.59 31.94 28.32
C ALA A 276 2.07 30.79 27.42
N MET A 277 2.20 31.02 26.10
CA MET A 277 2.70 30.03 25.15
C MET A 277 4.11 29.57 25.50
N ASP A 278 5.01 30.51 25.79
CA ASP A 278 6.41 30.21 26.12
C ASP A 278 6.53 29.36 27.41
N ALA A 279 5.74 29.70 28.43
CA ALA A 279 5.67 28.95 29.67
C ALA A 279 5.10 27.53 29.47
N VAL A 280 4.06 27.38 28.64
CA VAL A 280 3.41 26.10 28.34
C VAL A 280 4.32 25.18 27.54
N LEU A 281 5.00 25.68 26.50
CA LEU A 281 5.94 24.89 25.70
C LEU A 281 7.13 24.40 26.54
N SER A 282 7.64 25.24 27.43
CA SER A 282 8.70 24.88 28.38
C SER A 282 8.26 23.78 29.35
N LEU A 283 7.05 23.89 29.91
CA LEU A 283 6.49 22.88 30.80
C LEU A 283 6.21 21.57 30.05
N LYS A 284 5.65 21.62 28.84
CA LYS A 284 5.39 20.45 27.98
C LYS A 284 6.68 19.66 27.73
N THR A 285 7.72 20.33 27.24
CA THR A 285 8.99 19.70 26.88
C THR A 285 9.65 19.02 28.08
N SER A 286 9.67 19.71 29.23
CA SER A 286 10.21 19.15 30.47
C SER A 286 9.38 18.00 31.06
N SER A 287 8.05 18.06 30.92
CA SER A 287 7.14 16.98 31.33
C SER A 287 7.35 15.73 30.48
N SER A 288 7.55 15.89 29.16
CA SER A 288 7.87 14.80 28.24
C SER A 288 9.19 14.09 28.60
N MET A 289 10.24 14.86 28.93
CA MET A 289 11.54 14.31 29.32
C MET A 289 11.50 13.46 30.60
N VAL A 290 10.65 13.83 31.58
CA VAL A 290 10.47 13.06 32.82
C VAL A 290 9.43 11.94 32.67
N GLY A 291 8.62 11.99 31.59
CA GLY A 291 7.54 11.05 31.31
C GLY A 291 6.24 11.36 32.06
N ALA A 292 6.00 12.62 32.42
CA ALA A 292 4.76 13.09 33.05
C ALA A 292 3.63 13.21 32.01
N LEU A 293 3.17 12.07 31.48
CA LEU A 293 2.28 11.97 30.31
C LEU A 293 0.97 12.76 30.46
N ARG A 294 0.35 12.70 31.65
CA ARG A 294 -0.90 13.45 31.91
C ARG A 294 -0.67 14.96 31.92
N MET A 295 0.43 15.41 32.53
CA MET A 295 0.81 16.83 32.55
C MET A 295 1.14 17.34 31.14
N GLU A 296 1.88 16.54 30.37
CA GLU A 296 2.18 16.82 28.96
C GLU A 296 0.90 16.94 28.13
N GLN A 297 -0.08 16.05 28.31
CA GLN A 297 -1.36 16.12 27.62
C GLN A 297 -2.14 17.41 27.95
N HIS A 298 -2.18 17.81 29.22
CA HIS A 298 -2.83 19.08 29.60
C HIS A 298 -2.13 20.28 28.97
N CYS A 299 -0.79 20.27 28.88
CA CYS A 299 -0.04 21.30 28.17
C CYS A 299 -0.35 21.33 26.66
N VAL A 300 -0.55 20.17 26.02
CA VAL A 300 -0.96 20.09 24.60
C VAL A 300 -2.36 20.68 24.38
N HIS A 301 -3.30 20.45 25.28
CA HIS A 301 -4.63 21.06 25.19
C HIS A 301 -4.57 22.58 25.38
N LEU A 302 -3.76 23.05 26.32
CA LEU A 302 -3.56 24.47 26.56
C LEU A 302 -2.86 25.17 25.39
N GLU A 303 -1.81 24.56 24.81
CA GLU A 303 -1.13 25.04 23.60
C GLU A 303 -2.13 25.20 22.44
N ARG A 304 -3.00 24.22 22.20
CA ARG A 304 -4.03 24.31 21.16
C ARG A 304 -5.02 25.45 21.41
N ALA A 305 -5.46 25.63 22.66
CA ALA A 305 -6.37 26.71 23.01
C ALA A 305 -5.74 28.09 22.78
N LEU A 306 -4.46 28.25 23.15
CA LEU A 306 -3.69 29.47 22.89
C LEU A 306 -3.51 29.74 21.39
N VAL A 307 -3.19 28.71 20.58
CA VAL A 307 -3.07 28.84 19.11
C VAL A 307 -4.40 29.27 18.48
N MET A 308 -5.52 28.74 18.96
CA MET A 308 -6.86 29.10 18.49
C MET A 308 -7.34 30.45 19.03
N THR A 309 -6.53 31.14 19.83
CA THR A 309 -6.88 32.43 20.47
C THR A 309 -8.17 32.34 21.32
N ASP A 310 -8.47 31.16 21.86
CA ASP A 310 -9.64 30.93 22.72
C ASP A 310 -9.22 31.08 24.19
N GLN A 311 -9.47 32.27 24.72
CA GLN A 311 -9.08 32.63 26.10
C GLN A 311 -9.84 31.81 27.15
N THR A 312 -11.10 31.45 26.88
CA THR A 312 -11.92 30.69 27.83
C THR A 312 -11.42 29.26 27.93
N ALA A 313 -11.19 28.63 26.77
CA ALA A 313 -10.61 27.29 26.72
C ALA A 313 -9.18 27.25 27.28
N ALA A 314 -8.38 28.32 27.10
CA ALA A 314 -7.04 28.41 27.65
C ALA A 314 -7.06 28.48 29.19
N VAL A 315 -7.96 29.28 29.78
CA VAL A 315 -8.12 29.34 31.24
C VAL A 315 -8.56 27.98 31.78
N GLU A 316 -9.57 27.34 31.18
CA GLU A 316 -10.05 26.01 31.60
C GLU A 316 -8.94 24.94 31.51
N ALA A 317 -8.16 24.94 30.43
CA ALA A 317 -7.05 24.02 30.27
C ALA A 317 -5.92 24.28 31.29
N SER A 318 -5.67 25.54 31.65
CA SER A 318 -4.68 25.91 32.67
C SER A 318 -5.10 25.47 34.08
N GLU A 319 -6.40 25.48 34.39
CA GLU A 319 -6.91 24.95 35.65
C GLU A 319 -6.71 23.43 35.73
N LYS A 320 -6.88 22.70 34.62
CA LYS A 320 -6.58 21.26 34.57
C LYS A 320 -5.09 20.97 34.81
N VAL A 321 -4.19 21.83 34.34
CA VAL A 321 -2.74 21.78 34.65
C VAL A 321 -2.51 21.95 36.15
N ARG A 322 -3.11 22.97 36.76
CA ARG A 322 -3.01 23.28 38.21
C ARG A 322 -3.59 22.16 39.08
N GLN A 323 -4.74 21.63 38.73
CA GLN A 323 -5.42 20.57 39.49
C GLN A 323 -4.62 19.27 39.58
N HIS A 324 -3.88 18.92 38.52
CA HIS A 324 -3.13 17.66 38.44
C HIS A 324 -1.67 17.77 38.92
N GLN A 325 -1.18 18.97 39.21
CA GLN A 325 0.15 19.21 39.76
C GLN A 325 0.41 18.42 41.07
N PRO A 326 -0.46 18.48 42.11
CA PRO A 326 -0.16 17.82 43.39
C PRO A 326 -0.07 16.29 43.28
N GLN A 327 -0.86 15.70 42.38
CA GLN A 327 -0.80 14.26 42.11
C GLN A 327 0.55 13.86 41.51
N LEU A 328 1.06 14.65 40.57
CA LEU A 328 2.35 14.41 39.95
C LEU A 328 3.51 14.59 40.94
N GLU A 329 3.45 15.62 41.78
CA GLU A 329 4.43 15.85 42.85
C GLU A 329 4.48 14.69 43.83
N LYS A 330 3.33 14.12 44.21
CA LYS A 330 3.28 12.95 45.09
C LYS A 330 3.94 11.72 44.46
N VAL A 331 3.69 11.50 43.16
CA VAL A 331 4.23 10.34 42.41
C VAL A 331 5.75 10.46 42.19
N LEU A 332 6.26 11.68 41.96
CA LEU A 332 7.69 11.95 41.80
C LEU A 332 8.43 12.05 43.14
N GLY A 333 7.82 12.70 44.14
CA GLY A 333 8.38 12.94 45.47
C GLY A 333 8.52 11.69 46.34
N GLY A 334 7.69 10.66 46.10
CA GLY A 334 7.84 9.32 46.71
C GLY A 334 9.13 8.57 46.32
N GLN A 335 10.00 9.16 45.47
CA GLN A 335 11.32 8.63 45.13
C GLN A 335 12.49 9.29 45.89
N THR A 336 12.20 10.21 46.82
CA THR A 336 13.26 10.85 47.63
C THR A 336 13.70 9.89 48.74
N PRO A 337 14.99 9.52 48.85
CA PRO A 337 15.46 8.68 49.95
C PRO A 337 15.23 9.42 51.28
N ARG A 338 14.58 8.73 52.21
CA ARG A 338 14.39 9.15 53.60
C ARG A 338 15.77 9.57 54.16
N ARG A 339 15.92 10.83 54.55
CA ARG A 339 17.13 11.35 55.21
C ARG A 339 17.47 10.42 56.39
N ALA A 340 18.65 9.80 56.36
CA ALA A 340 19.23 9.19 57.55
C ALA A 340 19.64 10.32 58.50
N ALA A 341 19.28 10.16 59.77
CA ALA A 341 19.68 11.00 60.90
C ALA A 341 21.17 10.86 61.19
#